data_AF-A0A955JHG9-F1
#
_entry.id   AF-A0A955JHG9-F1
#
_cell.length_a   1.000
_cell.length_b   1.000
_cell.length_c   1.000
_cell.angle_alpha   90.00
_cell.angle_beta   90.00
_cell.angle_gamma   90.00
#
_symmetry.space_group_name_H-M   'P 1'
#
loop_
_entity.id
_entity.type
_entity.pdbx_description
1 polymer ?
#
loop_
_entity_poly.entity_id
_entity_poly.type
_entity_poly.pdbx_seq_one_letter_code
_entity_poly.pdbx_strand_id
1 'polypeptide(L)'
;PAIISIFLGRHLEEVVDVLLGGDAGRANGEGGSIQLGVTTLPNLPRDTGDRNRTSPFAFTGNKFEFRAVGSSQSPAYPATVLNTIVAQSVDYLASEIARRAAQGDQRLAIQEVVRETLARHKRILFSGDNYSEEWRAEAERRGLPNLKDAPSAIDALGQAKNLELFDTMKVLSPRETESRQAVMYENYAGSIRIEAVASLQIGRTMILPVGYRCQSLIAKAIRDVHGVAPDLDLSGQREHLQQITTLVNALKCRLDDLESLVDELDGQSGGHGGTPGASLKEQSVFCRDRIIPCMNEVRKQADGLEAQCDDEMWPLPKYREILILH
;
A
#
# COMPACT_ATOMS: atom_id res chain seq x y z
N PRO A 1 -4.57 3.32 -4.52
CA PRO A 1 -5.14 2.09 -3.92
C PRO A 1 -4.30 0.87 -4.32
N ALA A 2 -4.46 -0.28 -3.65
CA ALA A 2 -3.80 -1.55 -4.01
C ALA A 2 -4.50 -2.29 -5.17
N ILE A 3 -5.19 -1.55 -6.04
CA ILE A 3 -5.90 -2.05 -7.23
C ILE A 3 -5.12 -1.53 -8.42
N ILE A 4 -4.60 -2.42 -9.27
CA ILE A 4 -3.87 -2.04 -10.49
C ILE A 4 -4.88 -1.79 -11.62
N SER A 5 -4.97 -0.53 -12.04
CA SER A 5 -5.79 -0.04 -13.15
C SER A 5 -4.97 0.89 -14.04
N ILE A 6 -5.38 1.01 -15.30
CA ILE A 6 -4.72 1.86 -16.30
C ILE A 6 -5.62 3.04 -16.64
N PHE A 7 -5.05 4.24 -16.56
CA PHE A 7 -5.61 5.46 -17.12
C PHE A 7 -4.97 5.72 -18.49
N LEU A 8 -5.78 5.76 -19.56
CA LEU A 8 -5.28 6.05 -20.92
C LEU A 8 -5.44 7.51 -21.35
N GLY A 9 -6.33 8.25 -20.67
CA GLY A 9 -6.78 9.55 -21.15
C GLY A 9 -7.92 9.45 -22.15
N ARG A 10 -8.74 10.49 -22.23
CA ARG A 10 -10.03 10.46 -22.92
C ARG A 10 -9.88 10.08 -24.39
N HIS A 11 -8.93 10.71 -25.08
CA HIS A 11 -8.76 10.51 -26.51
C HIS A 11 -8.32 9.08 -26.86
N LEU A 12 -7.44 8.49 -26.06
CA LEU A 12 -6.97 7.13 -26.30
C LEU A 12 -8.04 6.10 -25.90
N GLU A 13 -8.88 6.40 -24.90
CA GLU A 13 -10.07 5.60 -24.60
C GLU A 13 -11.08 5.61 -25.75
N GLU A 14 -11.35 6.77 -26.35
CA GLU A 14 -12.22 6.88 -27.54
C GLU A 14 -11.68 6.02 -28.70
N VAL A 15 -10.37 6.02 -28.92
CA VAL A 15 -9.70 5.13 -29.91
C VAL A 15 -9.92 3.65 -29.59
N VAL A 16 -9.75 3.26 -28.33
CA VAL A 16 -9.98 1.88 -27.88
C VAL A 16 -11.44 1.48 -28.09
N ASP A 17 -12.39 2.36 -27.77
CA ASP A 17 -13.82 2.10 -27.96
C ASP A 17 -14.17 1.89 -29.44
N VAL A 18 -13.64 2.72 -30.35
CA VAL A 18 -13.83 2.56 -31.80
C VAL A 18 -13.25 1.24 -32.29
N LEU A 19 -12.06 0.84 -31.84
CA LEU A 19 -11.44 -0.43 -32.23
C LEU A 19 -12.27 -1.65 -31.79
N LEU A 20 -12.99 -1.53 -30.67
CA LEU A 20 -13.86 -2.55 -30.11
C LEU A 20 -15.28 -2.55 -30.70
N GLY A 21 -15.56 -1.70 -31.70
CA GLY A 21 -16.86 -1.62 -32.38
C GLY A 21 -17.83 -0.62 -31.77
N GLY A 22 -17.36 0.33 -30.97
CA GLY A 22 -18.12 1.50 -30.53
C GLY A 22 -18.41 2.47 -31.69
N ASP A 23 -19.49 3.25 -31.56
CA ASP A 23 -19.93 4.20 -32.58
C ASP A 23 -18.85 5.25 -32.89
N ALA A 24 -18.38 5.30 -34.14
CA ALA A 24 -17.34 6.22 -34.60
C ALA A 24 -17.74 7.71 -34.48
N GLY A 25 -19.03 8.00 -34.26
CA GLY A 25 -19.58 9.35 -34.15
C GLY A 25 -19.26 10.10 -32.85
N ARG A 26 -18.51 9.51 -31.91
CA ARG A 26 -18.08 10.19 -30.67
C ARG A 26 -16.68 10.81 -30.73
N ALA A 27 -15.89 10.52 -31.77
CA ALA A 27 -14.59 11.14 -31.97
C ALA A 27 -14.78 12.58 -32.50
N ASN A 28 -14.79 13.56 -31.60
CA ASN A 28 -14.87 14.99 -31.94
C ASN A 28 -13.52 15.55 -32.45
N GLY A 29 -12.96 14.92 -33.47
CA GLY A 29 -11.76 15.38 -34.16
C GLY A 29 -11.52 14.52 -35.40
N GLU A 30 -11.68 15.12 -36.58
CA GLU A 30 -11.32 14.59 -37.92
C GLU A 30 -11.16 13.06 -37.99
N GLY A 31 -12.30 12.35 -37.85
CA GLY A 31 -12.36 10.90 -37.70
C GLY A 31 -12.04 10.13 -38.97
N GLY A 32 -10.75 9.98 -39.29
CA GLY A 32 -10.28 8.88 -40.13
C GLY A 32 -10.30 7.57 -39.34
N SER A 33 -10.75 6.47 -39.95
CA SER A 33 -10.64 5.15 -39.33
C SER A 33 -9.17 4.82 -39.04
N ILE A 34 -8.86 4.43 -37.81
CA ILE A 34 -7.51 3.98 -37.46
C ILE A 34 -7.27 2.64 -38.15
N GLN A 35 -6.53 2.67 -39.25
CA GLN A 35 -6.14 1.47 -39.95
C GLN A 35 -4.83 0.94 -39.35
N LEU A 36 -4.90 -0.12 -38.53
CA LEU A 36 -3.71 -0.80 -38.05
C LEU A 36 -2.95 -1.48 -39.22
N GLY A 37 -1.61 -1.49 -39.15
CA GLY A 37 -0.73 -2.08 -40.18
C GLY A 37 -0.16 -1.10 -41.22
N VAL A 38 -0.21 0.21 -40.99
CA VAL A 38 0.52 1.21 -41.79
C VAL A 38 1.98 1.36 -41.33
N THR A 39 2.87 1.74 -42.25
CA THR A 39 4.31 1.96 -42.00
C THR A 39 4.62 3.12 -41.05
N THR A 40 3.65 3.96 -40.73
CA THR A 40 3.75 5.06 -39.78
C THR A 40 2.75 4.89 -38.65
N LEU A 41 3.21 5.06 -37.41
CA LEU A 41 2.30 5.17 -36.26
C LEU A 41 1.37 6.37 -36.50
N PRO A 42 0.03 6.21 -36.47
CA PRO A 42 -0.86 7.35 -36.56
C PRO A 42 -0.54 8.33 -35.42
N ASN A 43 -0.64 9.62 -35.68
CA ASN A 43 -0.47 10.64 -34.65
C ASN A 43 -1.52 10.42 -33.57
N LEU A 44 -1.12 9.78 -32.47
CA LEU A 44 -2.00 9.61 -31.32
C LEU A 44 -2.22 11.01 -30.71
N PRO A 45 -3.48 11.42 -30.50
CA PRO A 45 -3.78 12.71 -29.91
C PRO A 45 -3.10 12.81 -28.54
N ARG A 46 -2.38 13.91 -28.34
CA ARG A 46 -1.70 14.18 -27.07
C ARG A 46 -2.77 14.66 -26.10
N ASP A 47 -3.09 13.85 -25.09
CA ASP A 47 -4.04 14.29 -24.07
C ASP A 47 -3.44 15.47 -23.28
N THR A 48 -4.10 16.63 -23.38
CA THR A 48 -3.77 17.86 -22.65
C THR A 48 -4.57 17.98 -21.36
N GLY A 49 -5.51 17.06 -21.11
CA GLY A 49 -6.42 17.04 -19.98
C GLY A 49 -5.83 16.45 -18.71
N ASP A 50 -6.35 16.95 -17.60
CA ASP A 50 -5.97 16.72 -16.21
C ASP A 50 -5.42 15.32 -15.92
N ARG A 51 -4.17 15.28 -15.46
CA ARG A 51 -3.47 14.03 -15.11
C ARG A 51 -4.22 13.40 -13.96
N ASN A 52 -5.03 12.38 -14.20
CA ASN A 52 -5.60 11.58 -13.11
C ASN A 52 -4.44 11.07 -12.24
N ARG A 53 -4.21 11.72 -11.08
CA ARG A 53 -3.10 11.44 -10.16
C ARG A 53 -3.39 10.26 -9.22
N THR A 54 -4.63 9.76 -9.25
CA THR A 54 -5.10 8.69 -8.38
C THR A 54 -4.82 7.31 -8.98
N SER A 55 -4.68 7.23 -10.31
CA SER A 55 -4.36 5.99 -11.01
C SER A 55 -2.92 5.52 -10.76
N PRO A 56 -2.70 4.22 -10.48
CA PRO A 56 -1.38 3.65 -10.28
C PRO A 56 -0.60 3.48 -11.58
N PHE A 57 -1.26 3.46 -12.73
CA PHE A 57 -0.63 3.27 -14.04
C PHE A 57 -1.26 4.24 -15.04
N ALA A 58 -0.56 5.30 -15.42
CA ALA A 58 -1.14 6.38 -16.22
C ALA A 58 -0.37 6.63 -17.52
N PHE A 59 -1.08 6.67 -18.65
CA PHE A 59 -0.54 7.16 -19.90
C PHE A 59 -0.44 8.68 -19.85
N THR A 60 0.74 9.23 -20.12
CA THR A 60 1.03 10.67 -20.04
C THR A 60 1.53 11.22 -21.38
N GLY A 61 0.82 10.86 -22.45
CA GLY A 61 1.02 11.37 -23.81
C GLY A 61 2.00 10.55 -24.64
N ASN A 62 3.19 10.23 -24.13
CA ASN A 62 4.18 9.42 -24.86
C ASN A 62 4.86 8.34 -24.01
N LYS A 63 4.43 8.16 -22.76
CA LYS A 63 4.99 7.19 -21.83
C LYS A 63 3.91 6.75 -20.85
N PHE A 64 4.13 5.62 -20.20
CA PHE A 64 3.40 5.23 -19.01
C PHE A 64 4.16 5.63 -17.74
N GLU A 65 3.42 6.11 -16.75
CA GLU A 65 3.92 6.38 -15.40
C GLU A 65 3.35 5.33 -14.44
N PHE A 66 4.24 4.52 -13.86
CA PHE A 66 3.89 3.60 -12.79
C PHE A 66 4.13 4.27 -11.43
N ARG A 67 3.06 4.45 -10.67
CA ARG A 67 3.04 5.27 -9.44
C ARG A 67 2.91 4.47 -8.15
N ALA A 68 2.86 3.14 -8.24
CA ALA A 68 2.73 2.28 -7.08
C ALA A 68 4.07 1.97 -6.38
N VAL A 69 5.20 2.50 -6.89
CA VAL A 69 6.53 2.30 -6.29
C VAL A 69 6.68 3.19 -5.05
N GLY A 70 7.06 2.58 -3.92
CA GLY A 70 7.31 3.32 -2.68
C GLY A 70 8.55 4.23 -2.78
N SER A 71 8.56 5.36 -2.06
CA SER A 71 9.64 6.35 -2.13
C SER A 71 11.01 5.83 -1.68
N SER A 72 11.04 4.88 -0.75
CA SER A 72 12.26 4.21 -0.27
C SER A 72 12.59 2.92 -1.03
N GLN A 73 11.73 2.48 -1.94
CA GLN A 73 11.89 1.21 -2.64
C GLN A 73 12.87 1.35 -3.82
N SER A 74 13.73 0.35 -4.01
CA SER A 74 14.52 0.26 -5.24
C SER A 74 13.59 0.08 -6.46
N PRO A 75 13.72 0.91 -7.51
CA PRO A 75 12.90 0.77 -8.72
C PRO A 75 13.28 -0.47 -9.54
N ALA A 76 14.43 -1.12 -9.25
CA ALA A 76 14.94 -2.25 -10.01
C ALA A 76 13.95 -3.42 -10.02
N TYR A 77 13.39 -3.81 -8.88
CA TYR A 77 12.51 -4.97 -8.81
C TYR A 77 11.13 -4.72 -9.47
N PRO A 78 10.43 -3.60 -9.21
CA PRO A 78 9.26 -3.22 -10.00
C PRO A 78 9.56 -3.17 -11.51
N ALA A 79 10.71 -2.63 -11.92
CA ALA A 79 11.11 -2.62 -13.33
C ALA A 79 11.35 -4.02 -13.89
N THR A 80 11.95 -4.94 -13.12
CA THR A 80 12.05 -6.36 -13.51
C THR A 80 10.67 -6.92 -13.81
N VAL A 81 9.73 -6.80 -12.87
CA VAL A 81 8.35 -7.33 -13.04
C VAL A 81 7.67 -6.72 -14.26
N LEU A 82 7.70 -5.38 -14.39
CA LEU A 82 7.07 -4.67 -15.51
C LEU A 82 7.67 -5.08 -16.86
N ASN A 83 9.00 -5.16 -16.96
CA ASN A 83 9.65 -5.56 -18.20
C ASN A 83 9.35 -7.03 -18.54
N THR A 84 9.27 -7.93 -17.55
CA THR A 84 8.92 -9.34 -17.77
C THR A 84 7.48 -9.49 -18.30
N ILE A 85 6.49 -8.82 -17.69
CA ILE A 85 5.10 -8.92 -18.16
C ILE A 85 4.91 -8.28 -19.55
N VAL A 86 5.63 -7.20 -19.86
CA VAL A 86 5.62 -6.57 -21.18
C VAL A 86 6.25 -7.49 -22.20
N ALA A 87 7.41 -8.09 -21.89
CA ALA A 87 8.09 -9.03 -22.79
C ALA A 87 7.21 -10.24 -23.11
N GLN A 88 6.56 -10.85 -22.10
CA GLN A 88 5.62 -11.96 -22.33
C GLN A 88 4.43 -11.51 -23.19
N SER A 89 3.89 -10.31 -22.94
CA SER A 89 2.76 -9.79 -23.72
C SER A 89 3.12 -9.54 -25.18
N VAL A 90 4.32 -9.02 -25.45
CA VAL A 90 4.83 -8.81 -26.82
C VAL A 90 5.06 -10.14 -27.53
N ASP A 91 5.63 -11.14 -26.84
CA ASP A 91 5.84 -12.48 -27.39
C ASP A 91 4.51 -13.16 -27.76
N TYR A 92 3.51 -13.08 -26.86
CA TYR A 92 2.16 -13.58 -27.13
C TYR A 92 1.53 -12.91 -28.36
N LEU A 93 1.55 -11.57 -28.42
CA LEU A 93 0.98 -10.83 -29.54
C LEU A 93 1.68 -11.15 -30.86
N ALA A 94 3.02 -11.18 -30.87
CA ALA A 94 3.80 -11.50 -32.06
C ALA A 94 3.52 -12.92 -32.56
N SER A 95 3.49 -13.90 -31.65
CA SER A 95 3.21 -15.30 -31.97
C SER A 95 1.80 -15.49 -32.55
N GLU A 96 0.79 -14.87 -31.93
CA GLU A 96 -0.59 -14.99 -32.38
C GLU A 96 -0.82 -14.28 -33.72
N ILE A 97 -0.20 -13.12 -33.93
CA ILE A 97 -0.21 -12.42 -35.23
C ILE A 97 0.45 -13.29 -36.31
N ALA A 98 1.64 -13.85 -36.04
CA ALA A 98 2.35 -14.70 -37.00
C ALA A 98 1.54 -15.96 -37.37
N ARG A 99 0.90 -16.59 -36.38
CA ARG A 99 0.04 -17.77 -36.56
C ARG A 99 -1.14 -17.49 -37.49
N ARG A 100 -1.83 -16.36 -37.31
CA ARG A 100 -2.97 -15.97 -38.16
C ARG A 100 -2.53 -15.46 -39.53
N ALA A 101 -1.44 -14.70 -39.60
CA ALA A 101 -0.88 -14.20 -40.84
C ALA A 101 -0.42 -15.34 -41.77
N ALA A 102 -0.02 -16.49 -41.22
CA ALA A 102 0.29 -17.68 -42.01
C ALA A 102 -0.95 -18.27 -42.74
N GLN A 103 -2.16 -17.92 -42.31
CA GLN A 103 -3.44 -18.46 -42.80
C GLN A 103 -4.27 -17.41 -43.57
N GLY A 104 -3.82 -16.16 -43.65
CA GLY A 104 -4.60 -15.06 -44.22
C GLY A 104 -3.82 -13.75 -44.38
N ASP A 105 -4.55 -12.64 -44.52
CA ASP A 105 -3.94 -11.31 -44.66
C ASP A 105 -3.31 -10.86 -43.32
N GLN A 106 -2.02 -10.50 -43.35
CA GLN A 106 -1.27 -10.04 -42.18
C GLN A 106 -1.91 -8.83 -41.50
N ARG A 107 -2.51 -7.91 -42.27
CA ARG A 107 -3.15 -6.71 -41.74
C ARG A 107 -4.43 -7.05 -40.98
N LEU A 108 -5.22 -7.98 -41.51
CA LEU A 108 -6.41 -8.49 -40.83
C LEU A 108 -6.01 -9.24 -39.55
N ALA A 109 -4.97 -10.07 -39.62
CA ALA A 109 -4.43 -10.76 -38.45
C ALA A 109 -4.04 -9.78 -37.33
N ILE A 110 -3.32 -8.70 -37.65
CA ILE A 110 -2.98 -7.65 -36.66
C ILE A 110 -4.24 -7.04 -36.05
N GLN A 111 -5.22 -6.64 -36.87
CA GLN A 111 -6.43 -6.00 -36.40
C GLN A 111 -7.25 -6.90 -35.47
N GLU A 112 -7.43 -8.16 -35.84
CA GLU A 112 -8.19 -9.13 -35.04
C GLU A 112 -7.51 -9.41 -33.71
N VAL A 113 -6.21 -9.69 -33.71
CA VAL A 113 -5.47 -10.02 -32.48
C VAL A 113 -5.47 -8.84 -31.51
N VAL A 114 -5.25 -7.62 -32.01
CA VAL A 114 -5.30 -6.40 -31.18
C VAL A 114 -6.71 -6.19 -30.62
N ARG A 115 -7.75 -6.29 -31.46
CA ARG A 115 -9.15 -6.13 -31.03
C ARG A 115 -9.53 -7.15 -29.97
N GLU A 116 -9.25 -8.43 -30.20
CA GLU A 116 -9.58 -9.51 -29.26
C GLU A 116 -8.84 -9.36 -27.93
N THR A 117 -7.55 -8.99 -27.99
CA THR A 117 -6.74 -8.78 -26.78
C THR A 117 -7.26 -7.57 -25.99
N LEU A 118 -7.52 -6.44 -26.65
CA LEU A 118 -8.12 -5.27 -26.00
C LEU A 118 -9.48 -5.58 -25.38
N ALA A 119 -10.34 -6.35 -26.09
CA ALA A 119 -11.64 -6.75 -25.58
C ALA A 119 -11.52 -7.57 -24.28
N ARG A 120 -10.59 -8.52 -24.25
CA ARG A 120 -10.33 -9.38 -23.09
C ARG A 120 -9.80 -8.60 -21.88
N HIS A 121 -9.00 -7.56 -22.13
CA HIS A 121 -8.32 -6.81 -21.07
C HIS A 121 -8.96 -5.45 -20.75
N LYS A 122 -10.04 -5.03 -21.42
CA LYS A 122 -10.73 -3.75 -21.17
C LYS A 122 -11.06 -3.50 -19.69
N ARG A 123 -11.30 -4.55 -18.91
CA ARG A 123 -11.64 -4.48 -17.48
C ARG A 123 -10.64 -3.69 -16.63
N ILE A 124 -9.36 -3.64 -17.01
CA ILE A 124 -8.32 -2.89 -16.26
C ILE A 124 -8.30 -1.39 -16.58
N LEU A 125 -9.05 -0.92 -17.58
CA LEU A 125 -9.15 0.49 -17.92
C LEU A 125 -10.12 1.20 -16.97
N PHE A 126 -9.64 2.26 -16.33
CA PHE A 126 -10.46 3.06 -15.42
C PHE A 126 -9.98 4.51 -15.36
N SER A 127 -10.89 5.43 -15.68
CA SER A 127 -10.64 6.87 -15.74
C SER A 127 -11.19 7.69 -14.58
N GLY A 128 -11.89 7.06 -13.63
CA GLY A 128 -12.46 7.73 -12.46
C GLY A 128 -11.47 7.95 -11.32
N ASP A 129 -12.01 8.37 -10.17
CA ASP A 129 -11.25 8.48 -8.93
C ASP A 129 -10.94 7.10 -8.35
N ASN A 130 -9.66 6.76 -8.28
CA ASN A 130 -9.19 5.48 -7.77
C ASN A 130 -9.22 5.38 -6.23
N TYR A 131 -9.49 6.46 -5.50
CA TYR A 131 -9.66 6.40 -4.05
C TYR A 131 -11.10 6.15 -3.60
N SER A 132 -12.06 6.38 -4.51
CA SER A 132 -13.49 6.23 -4.27
C SER A 132 -13.89 4.82 -3.82
N GLU A 133 -14.91 4.70 -2.96
CA GLU A 133 -15.46 3.40 -2.56
C GLU A 133 -16.19 2.73 -3.73
N GLU A 134 -16.78 3.55 -4.62
CA GLU A 134 -17.41 3.12 -5.87
C GLU A 134 -16.42 2.37 -6.75
N TRP A 135 -15.19 2.88 -6.90
CA TRP A 135 -14.16 2.17 -7.65
C TRP A 135 -13.79 0.84 -7.01
N ARG A 136 -13.73 0.76 -5.67
CA ARG A 136 -13.40 -0.50 -5.00
C ARG A 136 -14.45 -1.58 -5.25
N ALA A 137 -15.73 -1.22 -5.16
CA ALA A 137 -16.84 -2.13 -5.46
C ALA A 137 -16.84 -2.55 -6.94
N GLU A 138 -16.60 -1.61 -7.85
CA GLU A 138 -16.53 -1.89 -9.29
C GLU A 138 -15.32 -2.75 -9.66
N ALA A 139 -14.16 -2.50 -9.06
CA ALA A 139 -12.96 -3.31 -9.25
C ALA A 139 -13.17 -4.76 -8.81
N GLU A 140 -13.85 -4.98 -7.69
CA GLU A 140 -14.23 -6.31 -7.23
C GLU A 140 -15.19 -7.00 -8.22
N ARG A 141 -16.21 -6.29 -8.72
CA ARG A 141 -17.11 -6.81 -9.78
C ARG A 141 -16.37 -7.19 -11.05
N ARG A 142 -15.29 -6.46 -11.38
CA ARG A 142 -14.40 -6.74 -12.53
C ARG A 142 -13.38 -7.86 -12.26
N GLY A 143 -13.31 -8.38 -11.04
CA GLY A 143 -12.34 -9.40 -10.63
C GLY A 143 -10.92 -8.86 -10.50
N LEU A 144 -10.74 -7.56 -10.23
CA LEU A 144 -9.44 -6.95 -9.98
C LEU A 144 -9.03 -7.15 -8.52
N PRO A 145 -7.83 -7.72 -8.24
CA PRO A 145 -7.36 -7.89 -6.86
C PRO A 145 -7.20 -6.56 -6.13
N ASN A 146 -7.49 -6.57 -4.83
CA ASN A 146 -7.27 -5.46 -3.91
C ASN A 146 -6.57 -5.97 -2.63
N LEU A 147 -5.27 -6.22 -2.73
CA LEU A 147 -4.47 -6.77 -1.62
C LEU A 147 -3.95 -5.62 -0.75
N LYS A 148 -4.69 -5.32 0.33
CA LYS A 148 -4.44 -4.13 1.17
C LYS A 148 -3.29 -4.30 2.16
N ASP A 149 -2.90 -5.53 2.46
CA ASP A 149 -1.85 -5.85 3.41
C ASP A 149 -0.63 -6.51 2.75
N ALA A 150 0.54 -6.23 3.31
CA ALA A 150 1.80 -6.72 2.77
C ALA A 150 1.88 -8.26 2.77
N PRO A 151 1.49 -9.00 3.83
CA PRO A 151 1.53 -10.45 3.80
C PRO A 151 0.72 -11.05 2.64
N SER A 152 -0.51 -10.59 2.42
CA SER A 152 -1.34 -11.05 1.29
C SER A 152 -0.73 -10.69 -0.08
N ALA A 153 -0.13 -9.50 -0.20
CA ALA A 153 0.54 -9.07 -1.44
C ALA A 153 1.82 -9.88 -1.74
N ILE A 154 2.61 -10.20 -0.70
CA ILE A 154 3.80 -11.06 -0.82
C ILE A 154 3.37 -12.49 -1.17
N ASP A 155 2.26 -12.98 -0.60
CA ASP A 155 1.73 -14.31 -0.91
C ASP A 155 1.39 -14.48 -2.39
N ALA A 156 0.87 -13.41 -3.01
CA ALA A 156 0.54 -13.42 -4.43
C ALA A 156 1.75 -13.72 -5.32
N LEU A 157 2.98 -13.38 -4.90
CA LEU A 157 4.20 -13.68 -5.67
C LEU A 157 4.40 -15.19 -5.90
N GLY A 158 4.03 -16.02 -4.92
CA GLY A 158 4.14 -17.48 -4.98
C GLY A 158 3.02 -18.18 -5.75
N GLN A 159 2.08 -17.45 -6.36
CA GLN A 159 1.03 -18.05 -7.18
C GLN A 159 1.62 -18.73 -8.42
N ALA A 160 1.08 -19.89 -8.80
CA ALA A 160 1.56 -20.67 -9.94
C ALA A 160 1.73 -19.85 -11.23
N LYS A 161 0.76 -18.97 -11.54
CA LYS A 161 0.82 -18.08 -12.71
C LYS A 161 2.04 -17.15 -12.73
N ASN A 162 2.50 -16.71 -11.55
CA ASN A 162 3.61 -15.78 -11.41
C ASN A 162 4.94 -16.53 -11.45
N LEU A 163 5.00 -17.73 -10.84
CA LEU A 163 6.15 -18.63 -10.96
C LEU A 163 6.37 -19.03 -12.43
N GLU A 164 5.30 -19.43 -13.12
CA GLU A 164 5.33 -19.80 -14.54
C GLU A 164 5.77 -18.63 -15.44
N LEU A 165 5.29 -17.41 -15.17
CA LEU A 165 5.72 -16.20 -15.87
C LEU A 165 7.25 -16.03 -15.81
N PHE A 166 7.83 -16.06 -14.61
CA PHE A 166 9.26 -15.82 -14.46
C PHE A 166 10.11 -16.94 -15.04
N ASP A 167 9.67 -18.20 -14.89
CA ASP A 167 10.38 -19.38 -15.38
C ASP A 167 10.36 -19.44 -16.91
N THR A 168 9.19 -19.25 -17.52
CA THR A 168 9.01 -19.24 -18.99
C THR A 168 9.86 -18.15 -19.63
N MET A 169 9.86 -16.96 -19.02
CA MET A 169 10.65 -15.82 -19.51
C MET A 169 12.14 -15.91 -19.13
N LYS A 170 12.56 -16.95 -18.40
CA LYS A 170 13.93 -17.18 -17.91
C LYS A 170 14.50 -15.99 -17.13
N VAL A 171 13.65 -15.33 -16.34
CA VAL A 171 14.02 -14.17 -15.52
C VAL A 171 14.36 -14.59 -14.10
N LEU A 172 13.54 -15.47 -13.52
CA LEU A 172 13.79 -16.12 -12.23
C LEU A 172 13.26 -17.55 -12.31
N SER A 173 14.02 -18.49 -11.76
CA SER A 173 13.52 -19.84 -11.50
C SER A 173 12.46 -19.84 -10.39
N PRO A 174 11.65 -20.90 -10.27
CA PRO A 174 10.69 -21.05 -9.16
C PRO A 174 11.36 -20.91 -7.80
N ARG A 175 12.52 -21.56 -7.61
CA ARG A 175 13.30 -21.50 -6.37
C ARG A 175 13.80 -20.09 -6.05
N GLU A 176 14.25 -19.33 -7.05
CA GLU A 176 14.66 -17.93 -6.85
C GLU A 176 13.46 -17.05 -6.48
N THR A 177 12.30 -17.29 -7.06
CA THR A 177 11.07 -16.55 -6.75
C THR A 177 10.60 -16.82 -5.32
N GLU A 178 10.60 -18.09 -4.89
CA GLU A 178 10.31 -18.49 -3.51
C GLU A 178 11.32 -17.88 -2.53
N SER A 179 12.61 -17.88 -2.87
CA SER A 179 13.66 -17.29 -2.03
C SER A 179 13.44 -15.78 -1.86
N ARG A 180 13.05 -15.06 -2.93
CA ARG A 180 12.69 -13.65 -2.85
C ARG A 180 11.45 -13.41 -2.00
N GLN A 181 10.45 -14.26 -2.12
CA GLN A 181 9.24 -14.19 -1.30
C GLN A 181 9.58 -14.33 0.20
N ALA A 182 10.41 -15.30 0.56
CA ALA A 182 10.88 -15.49 1.94
C ALA A 182 11.60 -14.25 2.48
N VAL A 183 12.52 -13.67 1.70
CA VAL A 183 13.22 -12.42 2.08
C VAL A 183 12.26 -11.24 2.25
N MET A 184 11.19 -11.16 1.45
CA MET A 184 10.17 -10.12 1.63
C MET A 184 9.40 -10.27 2.95
N TYR A 185 9.02 -11.50 3.31
CA TYR A 185 8.40 -11.78 4.60
C TYR A 185 9.33 -11.46 5.76
N GLU A 186 10.59 -11.89 5.68
CA GLU A 186 11.61 -11.60 6.69
C GLU A 186 11.81 -10.09 6.89
N ASN A 187 12.00 -9.34 5.79
CA ASN A 187 12.16 -7.88 5.87
C ASN A 187 10.94 -7.19 6.47
N TYR A 188 9.73 -7.64 6.11
CA TYR A 188 8.49 -7.09 6.64
C TYR A 188 8.36 -7.36 8.14
N ALA A 189 8.46 -8.62 8.57
CA ALA A 189 8.34 -8.99 9.97
C ALA A 189 9.46 -8.35 10.82
N GLY A 190 10.69 -8.33 10.31
CA GLY A 190 11.84 -7.71 10.96
C GLY A 190 11.68 -6.20 11.14
N SER A 191 11.16 -5.48 10.12
CA SER A 191 10.91 -4.03 10.23
C SER A 191 9.86 -3.73 11.30
N ILE A 192 8.73 -4.45 11.28
CA ILE A 192 7.66 -4.28 12.28
C ILE A 192 8.15 -4.64 13.69
N ARG A 193 8.99 -5.66 13.83
CA ARG A 193 9.61 -6.00 15.11
C ARG A 193 10.49 -4.87 15.63
N ILE A 194 11.32 -4.27 14.79
CA ILE A 194 12.16 -3.12 15.17
C ILE A 194 11.28 -1.94 15.62
N GLU A 195 10.22 -1.65 14.88
CA GLU A 195 9.25 -0.61 15.25
C GLU A 195 8.55 -0.89 16.58
N ALA A 196 8.19 -2.15 16.86
CA ALA A 196 7.58 -2.57 18.12
C ALA A 196 8.53 -2.40 19.30
N VAL A 197 9.78 -2.85 19.17
CA VAL A 197 10.82 -2.70 20.20
C VAL A 197 11.13 -1.22 20.45
N ALA A 198 11.23 -0.42 19.39
CA ALA A 198 11.42 1.03 19.52
C ALA A 198 10.22 1.69 20.22
N SER A 199 8.99 1.31 19.88
CA SER A 199 7.77 1.80 20.52
C SER A 199 7.72 1.44 22.00
N LEU A 200 8.14 0.22 22.38
CA LEU A 200 8.28 -0.19 23.77
C LEU A 200 9.29 0.68 24.51
N GLN A 201 10.48 0.88 23.93
CA GLN A 201 11.53 1.68 24.55
C GLN A 201 11.09 3.13 24.75
N ILE A 202 10.56 3.78 23.72
CA ILE A 202 10.07 5.16 23.78
C ILE A 202 8.92 5.25 24.79
N GLY A 203 7.94 4.36 24.70
CA GLY A 203 6.77 4.36 25.58
C GLY A 203 7.16 4.21 27.05
N ARG A 204 8.05 3.26 27.38
CA ARG A 204 8.44 2.97 28.76
C ARG A 204 9.40 3.98 29.36
N THR A 205 10.39 4.44 28.58
CA THR A 205 11.51 5.22 29.13
C THR A 205 11.34 6.72 28.95
N MET A 206 10.54 7.15 27.98
CA MET A 206 10.33 8.57 27.68
C MET A 206 8.93 9.02 28.05
N ILE A 207 7.89 8.36 27.53
CA ILE A 207 6.50 8.84 27.62
C ILE A 207 5.86 8.52 28.98
N LEU A 208 5.91 7.26 29.42
CA LEU A 208 5.28 6.84 30.67
C LEU A 208 5.80 7.61 31.91
N PRO A 209 7.11 7.91 32.05
CA PRO A 209 7.60 8.76 33.14
C PRO A 209 7.02 10.17 33.14
N VAL A 210 6.77 10.76 31.96
CA VAL A 210 6.12 12.08 31.85
C VAL A 210 4.70 12.01 32.38
N GLY A 211 3.97 10.94 32.05
CA GLY A 211 2.64 10.68 32.60
C GLY A 211 2.65 10.64 34.13
N TYR A 212 3.59 9.93 34.74
CA TYR A 212 3.74 9.92 36.21
C TYR A 212 4.07 11.30 36.80
N ARG A 213 4.93 12.08 36.13
CA ARG A 213 5.25 13.45 36.57
C ARG A 213 4.03 14.36 36.50
N CYS A 214 3.29 14.33 35.40
CA CYS A 214 2.04 15.09 35.22
C CYS A 214 1.02 14.73 36.31
N GLN A 215 0.80 13.44 36.54
CA GLN A 215 -0.08 12.93 37.60
C GLN A 215 0.34 13.48 38.98
N SER A 216 1.64 13.45 39.29
CA SER A 216 2.19 13.93 40.56
C SER A 216 1.98 15.44 40.75
N LEU A 217 2.18 16.24 39.70
CA LEU A 217 1.98 17.69 39.74
C LEU A 217 0.52 18.06 40.00
N ILE A 218 -0.43 17.43 39.30
CA ILE A 218 -1.87 17.69 39.51
C ILE A 218 -2.28 17.27 40.93
N ALA A 219 -1.85 16.08 41.38
CA ALA A 219 -2.14 15.61 42.72
C ALA A 219 -1.56 16.54 43.80
N LYS A 220 -0.35 17.09 43.58
CA LYS A 220 0.25 18.08 44.48
C LYS A 220 -0.57 19.36 44.51
N ALA A 221 -0.94 19.90 43.35
CA ALA A 221 -1.76 21.12 43.27
C ALA A 221 -3.09 20.96 44.03
N ILE A 222 -3.77 19.82 43.89
CA ILE A 222 -5.01 19.53 44.62
C ILE A 222 -4.77 19.54 46.15
N ARG A 223 -3.70 18.89 46.62
CA ARG A 223 -3.36 18.87 48.05
C ARG A 223 -3.03 20.25 48.59
N ASP A 224 -2.23 21.03 47.86
CA ASP A 224 -1.77 22.35 48.27
C ASP A 224 -2.95 23.33 48.37
N VAL A 225 -3.86 23.34 47.39
CA VAL A 225 -5.06 24.19 47.43
C VAL A 225 -6.01 23.76 48.55
N HIS A 226 -6.27 22.47 48.69
CA HIS A 226 -7.14 21.96 49.75
C HIS A 226 -6.57 22.24 51.16
N GLY A 227 -5.25 22.21 51.32
CA GLY A 227 -4.58 22.54 52.58
C GLY A 227 -4.72 24.01 52.99
N VAL A 228 -4.83 24.93 52.02
CA VAL A 228 -5.00 26.37 52.27
C VAL A 228 -6.48 26.75 52.39
N ALA A 229 -7.35 26.16 51.57
CA ALA A 229 -8.78 26.49 51.51
C ALA A 229 -9.63 25.22 51.30
N PRO A 230 -9.99 24.52 52.38
CA PRO A 230 -10.67 23.23 52.31
C PRO A 230 -12.05 23.26 51.64
N ASP A 231 -12.75 24.39 51.71
CA ASP A 231 -14.13 24.56 51.25
C ASP A 231 -14.26 24.85 49.74
N LEU A 232 -13.14 25.05 49.02
CA LEU A 232 -13.17 25.29 47.59
C LEU A 232 -13.49 24.00 46.81
N ASP A 233 -14.32 24.13 45.77
CA ASP A 233 -14.58 23.03 44.85
C ASP A 233 -13.36 22.77 43.94
N LEU A 234 -12.89 21.51 43.94
CA LEU A 234 -11.76 21.02 43.14
C LEU A 234 -12.17 19.91 42.17
N SER A 235 -13.46 19.84 41.82
CA SER A 235 -14.03 18.82 40.93
C SER A 235 -13.29 18.72 39.59
N GLY A 236 -13.01 19.84 38.92
CA GLY A 236 -12.31 19.85 37.63
C GLY A 236 -10.86 19.33 37.69
N GLN A 237 -10.11 19.66 38.74
CA GLN A 237 -8.74 19.16 38.92
C GLN A 237 -8.73 17.67 39.23
N ARG A 238 -9.71 17.19 40.01
CA ARG A 238 -9.88 15.75 40.30
C ARG A 238 -10.26 14.98 39.05
N GLU A 239 -11.13 15.53 38.20
CA GLU A 239 -11.47 14.94 36.91
C GLU A 239 -10.24 14.84 35.99
N HIS A 240 -9.45 15.91 35.87
CA HIS A 240 -8.22 15.90 35.09
C HIS A 240 -7.21 14.86 35.63
N LEU A 241 -7.03 14.78 36.96
CA LEU A 241 -6.18 13.73 37.56
C LEU A 241 -6.68 12.32 37.21
N GLN A 242 -8.00 12.11 37.22
CA GLN A 242 -8.60 10.84 36.85
C GLN A 242 -8.32 10.49 35.38
N GLN A 243 -8.46 11.46 34.47
CA GLN A 243 -8.18 11.28 33.04
C GLN A 243 -6.72 10.89 32.78
N ILE A 244 -5.76 11.64 33.35
CA ILE A 244 -4.33 11.31 33.26
C ILE A 244 -4.04 9.92 33.84
N THR A 245 -4.60 9.61 35.01
CA THR A 245 -4.38 8.30 35.65
C THR A 245 -4.91 7.15 34.78
N THR A 246 -6.08 7.32 34.15
CA THR A 246 -6.64 6.36 33.21
C THR A 246 -5.71 6.15 32.01
N LEU A 247 -5.20 7.22 31.41
CA LEU A 247 -4.26 7.15 30.27
C LEU A 247 -2.94 6.48 30.64
N VAL A 248 -2.36 6.83 31.80
CA VAL A 248 -1.11 6.22 32.30
C VAL A 248 -1.28 4.72 32.51
N ASN A 249 -2.37 4.30 33.16
CA ASN A 249 -2.65 2.88 33.38
C ASN A 249 -2.85 2.15 32.05
N ALA A 250 -3.64 2.72 31.13
CA ALA A 250 -3.87 2.14 29.82
C ALA A 250 -2.56 2.02 29.02
N LEU A 251 -1.74 3.06 28.99
CA LEU A 251 -0.44 3.03 28.30
C LEU A 251 0.46 1.94 28.88
N LYS A 252 0.58 1.85 30.21
CA LYS A 252 1.36 0.80 30.87
C LYS A 252 0.88 -0.59 30.47
N CYS A 253 -0.43 -0.86 30.57
CA CYS A 253 -0.98 -2.16 30.19
C CYS A 253 -0.71 -2.49 28.72
N ARG A 254 -0.87 -1.52 27.80
CA ARG A 254 -0.60 -1.75 26.37
C ARG A 254 0.88 -1.97 26.07
N LEU A 255 1.78 -1.36 26.82
CA LEU A 255 3.21 -1.63 26.70
C LEU A 255 3.55 -3.05 27.19
N ASP A 256 2.91 -3.54 28.25
CA ASP A 256 3.11 -4.91 28.75
C ASP A 256 2.49 -5.95 27.78
N ASP A 257 1.33 -5.65 27.19
CA ASP A 257 0.74 -6.44 26.11
C ASP A 257 1.69 -6.51 24.90
N LEU A 258 2.25 -5.38 24.47
CA LEU A 258 3.16 -5.30 23.32
C LEU A 258 4.46 -6.06 23.57
N GLU A 259 5.03 -5.99 24.78
CA GLU A 259 6.21 -6.79 25.16
C GLU A 259 5.92 -8.28 25.04
N SER A 260 4.78 -8.73 25.59
CA SER A 260 4.38 -10.15 25.51
C SER A 260 4.24 -10.63 24.06
N LEU A 261 3.72 -9.79 23.17
CA LEU A 261 3.60 -10.12 21.74
C LEU A 261 4.96 -10.14 21.03
N VAL A 262 5.90 -9.26 21.41
CA VAL A 262 7.27 -9.27 20.87
C VAL A 262 8.00 -10.54 21.31
N ASP A 263 7.86 -10.94 22.57
CA ASP A 263 8.44 -12.19 23.08
C ASP A 263 7.85 -13.42 22.38
N GLU A 264 6.54 -13.41 22.09
CA GLU A 264 5.87 -14.46 21.33
C GLU A 264 6.42 -14.55 19.89
N LEU A 265 6.59 -13.41 19.22
CA LEU A 265 7.19 -13.33 17.88
C LEU A 265 8.64 -13.86 17.87
N ASP A 266 9.43 -13.51 18.87
CA ASP A 266 10.81 -13.98 19.02
C ASP A 266 10.87 -15.49 19.29
N GLY A 267 9.92 -16.01 20.08
CA GLY A 267 9.77 -17.44 20.31
C GLY A 267 9.44 -18.24 19.04
N GLN A 268 8.68 -17.65 18.10
CA GLN A 268 8.37 -18.29 16.81
C GLN A 268 9.62 -18.48 15.92
N SER A 269 10.68 -17.71 16.16
CA SER A 269 11.95 -17.82 15.39
C SER A 269 12.79 -19.05 15.77
N GLY A 270 12.48 -19.73 16.89
CA GLY A 270 13.23 -20.90 17.37
C GLY A 270 12.79 -22.26 16.81
N GLY A 271 11.62 -22.34 16.17
CA GLY A 271 11.03 -23.60 15.69
C GLY A 271 11.56 -24.06 14.33
N HIS A 272 12.66 -24.83 14.31
CA HIS A 272 13.31 -25.35 13.09
C HIS A 272 12.55 -26.49 12.38
N GLY A 273 11.21 -26.53 12.45
CA GLY A 273 10.40 -27.70 12.03
C GLY A 273 9.68 -27.59 10.68
N GLY A 274 9.77 -26.46 9.96
CA GLY A 274 8.98 -26.20 8.75
C GLY A 274 9.81 -25.83 7.52
N THR A 275 9.15 -25.72 6.35
CA THR A 275 9.75 -25.07 5.19
C THR A 275 10.09 -23.61 5.55
N PRO A 276 11.30 -23.09 5.24
CA PRO A 276 11.75 -21.78 5.70
C PRO A 276 10.75 -20.63 5.43
N GLY A 277 10.00 -20.68 4.32
CA GLY A 277 9.01 -19.67 3.96
C GLY A 277 7.68 -19.73 4.71
N ALA A 278 7.26 -20.89 5.22
CA ALA A 278 5.97 -21.04 5.90
C ALA A 278 5.97 -20.34 7.26
N SER A 279 7.04 -20.52 8.04
CA SER A 279 7.22 -19.85 9.33
C SER A 279 7.30 -18.32 9.18
N LEU A 280 8.02 -17.82 8.17
CA LEU A 280 8.14 -16.38 7.92
C LEU A 280 6.81 -15.74 7.50
N LYS A 281 5.98 -16.46 6.75
CA LYS A 281 4.61 -16.04 6.42
C LYS A 281 3.75 -15.92 7.68
N GLU A 282 3.79 -16.92 8.55
CA GLU A 282 3.04 -16.92 9.82
C GLU A 282 3.46 -15.76 10.72
N GLN A 283 4.77 -15.52 10.87
CA GLN A 283 5.29 -14.35 11.60
C GLN A 283 4.81 -13.03 10.99
N SER A 284 4.81 -12.91 9.66
CA SER A 284 4.31 -11.70 8.97
C SER A 284 2.81 -11.48 9.19
N VAL A 285 2.03 -12.56 9.18
CA VAL A 285 0.59 -12.51 9.51
C VAL A 285 0.38 -12.12 10.97
N PHE A 286 1.16 -12.68 11.89
CA PHE A 286 1.13 -12.32 13.32
C PHE A 286 1.46 -10.84 13.53
N CYS A 287 2.49 -10.32 12.86
CA CYS A 287 2.82 -8.89 12.89
C CYS A 287 1.64 -8.02 12.43
N ARG A 288 0.99 -8.38 11.33
CA ARG A 288 -0.19 -7.66 10.80
C ARG A 288 -1.38 -7.70 11.76
N ASP A 289 -1.68 -8.86 12.31
CA ASP A 289 -2.93 -9.10 13.05
C ASP A 289 -2.83 -8.76 14.55
N ARG A 290 -1.62 -8.77 15.11
CA ARG A 290 -1.40 -8.65 16.57
C ARG A 290 -0.50 -7.48 16.94
N ILE A 291 0.70 -7.40 16.35
CA ILE A 291 1.70 -6.38 16.71
C ILE A 291 1.24 -4.98 16.26
N ILE A 292 0.89 -4.80 14.99
CA ILE A 292 0.49 -3.49 14.45
C ILE A 292 -0.75 -2.92 15.20
N PRO A 293 -1.83 -3.67 15.43
CA PRO A 293 -2.95 -3.17 16.22
C PRO A 293 -2.56 -2.78 17.66
N CYS A 294 -1.70 -3.57 18.31
CA CYS A 294 -1.23 -3.26 19.66
C CYS A 294 -0.38 -1.97 19.70
N MET A 295 0.54 -1.79 18.74
CA MET A 295 1.32 -0.56 18.60
C MET A 295 0.42 0.67 18.38
N ASN A 296 -0.64 0.54 17.59
CA ASN A 296 -1.61 1.61 17.39
C ASN A 296 -2.35 1.98 18.68
N GLU A 297 -2.67 1.00 19.54
CA GLU A 297 -3.27 1.27 20.85
C GLU A 297 -2.27 1.93 21.81
N VAL A 298 -0.99 1.53 21.81
CA VAL A 298 0.08 2.22 22.55
C VAL A 298 0.17 3.67 22.11
N ARG A 299 0.23 3.92 20.80
CA ARG A 299 0.27 5.27 20.21
C ARG A 299 -0.93 6.10 20.65
N LYS A 300 -2.15 5.54 20.58
CA LYS A 300 -3.37 6.24 21.00
C LYS A 300 -3.31 6.73 22.45
N GLN A 301 -2.77 5.94 23.37
CA GLN A 301 -2.62 6.37 24.77
C GLN A 301 -1.52 7.42 24.92
N ALA A 302 -0.41 7.28 24.19
CA ALA A 302 0.67 8.26 24.17
C ALA A 302 0.22 9.62 23.63
N ASP A 303 -0.48 9.65 22.49
CA ASP A 303 -1.06 10.86 21.89
C ASP A 303 -2.07 11.52 22.85
N GLY A 304 -2.84 10.69 23.59
CA GLY A 304 -3.74 11.17 24.65
C GLY A 304 -3.01 11.87 25.79
N LEU A 305 -1.86 11.34 26.23
CA LEU A 305 -1.02 11.98 27.24
C LEU A 305 -0.37 13.26 26.71
N GLU A 306 0.08 13.29 25.45
CA GLU A 306 0.67 14.47 24.82
C GLU A 306 -0.26 15.69 24.88
N ALA A 307 -1.56 15.45 24.68
CA ALA A 307 -2.57 16.50 24.66
C ALA A 307 -2.90 17.08 26.04
N GLN A 308 -2.57 16.36 27.11
CA GLN A 308 -2.95 16.71 28.49
C GLN A 308 -1.74 17.13 29.35
N CYS A 309 -0.53 16.70 28.98
CA CYS A 309 0.69 17.09 29.67
C CYS A 309 1.18 18.47 29.24
N ASP A 310 1.88 19.15 30.14
CA ASP A 310 2.60 20.38 29.83
C ASP A 310 3.61 20.15 28.70
N ASP A 311 3.70 21.12 27.80
CA ASP A 311 4.56 21.11 26.62
C ASP A 311 6.03 21.03 27.01
N GLU A 312 6.44 21.78 28.05
CA GLU A 312 7.82 21.81 28.54
C GLU A 312 8.28 20.45 29.09
N MET A 313 7.34 19.61 29.54
CA MET A 313 7.65 18.28 30.06
C MET A 313 7.69 17.20 28.98
N TRP A 314 7.15 17.47 27.80
CA TRP A 314 6.98 16.47 26.75
C TRP A 314 8.34 16.13 26.10
N PRO A 315 8.72 14.85 26.01
CA PRO A 315 10.10 14.48 25.68
C PRO A 315 10.38 14.38 24.18
N LEU A 316 9.35 14.48 23.34
CA LEU A 316 9.43 14.31 21.89
C LEU A 316 9.02 15.59 21.18
N PRO A 317 9.63 15.94 20.05
CA PRO A 317 9.14 17.04 19.22
C PRO A 317 7.70 16.76 18.76
N LYS A 318 6.82 17.74 18.95
CA LYS A 318 5.43 17.65 18.50
C LYS A 318 5.37 17.81 16.98
N TYR A 319 4.30 17.30 16.37
CA TYR A 319 4.11 17.43 14.92
C TYR A 319 4.16 18.87 14.42
N ARG A 320 3.70 19.85 15.21
CA ARG A 320 3.79 21.29 14.86
C ARG A 320 5.24 21.76 14.75
N GLU A 321 6.15 21.20 15.53
CA GLU A 321 7.56 21.57 15.53
C GLU A 321 8.25 20.91 14.34
N ILE A 322 8.00 19.62 14.11
CA ILE A 322 8.60 18.88 12.99
C ILE A 322 8.16 19.46 11.62
N LEU A 323 6.89 19.87 11.49
CA LEU A 323 6.31 20.22 10.20
C LEU A 323 6.28 21.71 9.87
N ILE A 324 6.30 22.60 10.87
CA ILE A 324 6.01 24.03 10.67
C ILE A 324 7.08 24.93 11.28
N LEU A 325 7.52 24.63 12.51
CA LEU A 325 8.48 25.47 13.23
C LEU A 325 9.90 25.01 12.91
N HIS A 326 10.45 25.54 11.82
CA HIS A 326 11.88 25.40 11.49
C HIS A 326 12.73 26.43 12.23
#